data_AF-A0AAU6WSA4-F1
#
_entry.id   AF-A0AAU6WSA4-F1
#
_cell.length_a   1.000
_cell.length_b   1.000
_cell.length_c   1.000
_cell.angle_alpha   90.00
_cell.angle_beta   90.00
_cell.angle_gamma   90.00
#
_symmetry.space_group_name_H-M   'P 1'
#
loop_
_entity.id
_entity.type
_entity.pdbx_description
1 polymer ?
#
loop_
_entity_poly.entity_id
_entity_poly.type
_entity_poly.pdbx_seq_one_letter_code
_entity_poly.pdbx_strand_id
1 'polypeptide(L)'
;MVNNDAKSDVSDLSLRRVRVKMTYKPTEKLMFVLQGGTTNVNVNAKGSNYFDLLDAYAEYAFNDKITVGSGRSTWRGLSRFTTGPLNTLLYDLPAYATSNAGATDYKVRELSAYIKGQLGKFDYRLIVADPYTMATADPKPNVSTFSKNSPHKDFSGYFRYAFLDTENISTPFNSGTYGGKKNVLSLGAGFDYIHNAMWHQDAAKNTVNDDMKSFAADLFYDAPLNKEKGTSVSAYAMAMHNDYGPNYVRYVGTNNPAT
;
A
#
# COMPACT_ATOMS: atom_id res chain seq x y z
N MET A 1 26.80 -9.32 -1.96
CA MET A 1 28.12 -8.68 -1.92
C MET A 1 27.92 -7.27 -1.40
N VAL A 2 28.88 -6.70 -0.67
CA VAL A 2 28.90 -5.27 -0.31
C VAL A 2 30.17 -4.69 -0.87
N ASN A 3 30.07 -3.67 -1.72
CA ASN A 3 31.20 -3.10 -2.44
C ASN A 3 32.03 -4.16 -3.19
N ASN A 4 31.36 -5.10 -3.86
CA ASN A 4 31.95 -6.26 -4.56
C ASN A 4 32.66 -7.31 -3.68
N ASP A 5 32.59 -7.21 -2.36
CA ASP A 5 33.10 -8.25 -1.47
C ASP A 5 31.97 -9.18 -1.01
N ALA A 6 32.24 -10.49 -1.02
CA ALA A 6 31.40 -11.45 -0.33
C ALA A 6 31.55 -11.24 1.17
N LYS A 7 30.46 -10.82 1.83
CA LYS A 7 30.37 -10.65 3.28
C LYS A 7 29.31 -11.60 3.82
N SER A 8 29.63 -12.29 4.92
CA SER A 8 28.72 -13.20 5.63
C SER A 8 27.64 -12.46 6.41
N ASP A 9 27.93 -11.24 6.84
CA ASP A 9 27.08 -10.42 7.68
C ASP A 9 27.39 -8.93 7.44
N VAL A 10 26.34 -8.12 7.56
CA VAL A 10 26.38 -6.67 7.38
C VAL A 10 25.35 -6.07 8.33
N SER A 11 25.68 -4.97 8.98
CA SER A 11 24.77 -4.19 9.81
C SER A 11 24.78 -2.73 9.39
N ASP A 12 23.63 -2.07 9.49
CA ASP A 12 23.47 -0.65 9.29
C ASP A 12 22.54 -0.04 10.34
N LEU A 13 22.66 1.29 10.51
CA LEU A 13 21.67 2.10 11.22
C LEU A 13 20.78 2.77 10.20
N SER A 14 19.47 2.78 10.46
CA SER A 14 18.49 3.35 9.54
C SER A 14 17.36 4.09 10.24
N LEU A 15 17.01 5.25 9.70
CA LEU A 15 15.74 5.90 9.98
C LEU A 15 14.68 5.38 9.00
N ARG A 16 13.77 4.53 9.50
CA ARG A 16 12.74 3.89 8.68
C ARG A 16 11.81 4.89 7.98
N ARG A 17 11.34 5.92 8.71
CA ARG A 17 10.47 6.99 8.17
C ARG A 17 10.73 8.32 8.89
N VAL A 18 11.06 9.36 8.12
CA VAL A 18 11.02 10.77 8.57
C VAL A 18 9.90 11.46 7.79
N ARG A 19 8.94 12.06 8.49
CA ARG A 19 7.73 12.63 7.87
C ARG A 19 7.35 13.96 8.51
N VAL A 20 6.97 14.92 7.67
CA VAL A 20 6.18 16.08 8.06
C VAL A 20 4.84 15.98 7.34
N LYS A 21 3.74 16.07 8.08
CA LYS A 21 2.38 16.00 7.53
C LYS A 21 1.58 17.20 8.01
N MET A 22 0.95 17.90 7.06
CA MET A 22 -0.04 18.93 7.29
C MET A 22 -1.40 18.42 6.82
N THR A 23 -2.43 18.62 7.64
CA THR A 23 -3.83 18.39 7.27
C THR A 23 -4.59 19.68 7.54
N TYR A 24 -5.21 20.24 6.50
CA TYR A 24 -5.96 21.49 6.59
C TYR A 24 -7.42 21.24 6.23
N LYS A 25 -8.34 21.70 7.09
CA LYS A 25 -9.79 21.56 6.90
C LYS A 25 -10.45 22.93 6.99
N PRO A 26 -10.58 23.68 5.88
CA PRO A 26 -11.21 25.00 5.90
C PRO A 26 -12.71 24.92 6.21
N THR A 27 -13.35 23.79 5.95
CA THR A 27 -14.75 23.50 6.29
C THR A 27 -14.87 22.06 6.76
N GLU A 28 -16.03 21.68 7.29
CA GLU A 28 -16.31 20.27 7.65
C GLU A 28 -16.28 19.32 6.44
N LYS A 29 -16.54 19.85 5.24
CA LYS A 29 -16.65 19.06 4.01
C LYS A 29 -15.36 18.97 3.21
N LEU A 30 -14.39 19.87 3.44
CA LEU A 30 -13.20 19.97 2.61
C LEU A 30 -11.95 19.68 3.43
N MET A 31 -11.10 18.78 2.95
CA MET A 31 -9.81 18.45 3.56
C MET A 31 -8.69 18.51 2.53
N PHE A 32 -7.56 19.07 2.91
CA PHE A 32 -6.30 19.04 2.17
C PHE A 32 -5.25 18.30 2.99
N VAL A 33 -4.45 17.48 2.34
CA VAL A 33 -3.34 16.76 2.96
C VAL A 33 -2.08 17.01 2.15
N LEU A 34 -1.05 17.47 2.86
CA LEU A 34 0.31 17.55 2.35
C LEU A 34 1.21 16.74 3.28
N GLN A 35 2.00 15.83 2.71
CA GLN A 35 3.01 15.08 3.44
C GLN A 35 4.28 15.04 2.63
N GLY A 36 5.41 15.19 3.31
CA GLY A 36 6.70 14.94 2.70
C GLY A 36 7.72 14.41 3.69
N GLY A 37 8.85 13.96 3.14
CA GLY A 37 9.96 13.45 3.91
C GLY A 37 10.55 12.17 3.32
N THR A 38 11.60 11.68 3.97
CA THR A 38 12.46 10.61 3.44
C THR A 38 12.22 9.27 4.14
N THR A 39 12.47 8.17 3.43
CA THR A 39 12.21 6.79 3.89
C THR A 39 13.50 6.00 3.79
N ASN A 40 13.81 5.19 4.81
CA ASN A 40 15.00 4.35 4.87
C ASN A 40 16.30 5.17 4.70
N VAL A 41 16.50 6.18 5.55
CA VAL A 41 17.77 6.92 5.58
C VAL A 41 18.81 6.06 6.26
N ASN A 42 19.72 5.51 5.48
CA ASN A 42 20.79 4.62 5.94
C ASN A 42 22.10 4.89 5.17
N VAL A 43 23.07 4.01 5.29
CA VAL A 43 24.39 4.12 4.64
C VAL A 43 24.33 4.20 3.11
N ASN A 44 23.28 3.64 2.48
CA ASN A 44 23.05 3.69 1.03
C ASN A 44 22.43 5.02 0.59
N ALA A 45 21.93 5.84 1.53
CA ALA A 45 21.40 7.17 1.26
C ALA A 45 22.49 8.26 1.18
N LYS A 46 23.79 7.89 1.19
CA LYS A 46 24.93 8.81 1.21
C LYS A 46 24.90 9.74 -0.02
N GLY A 47 24.46 10.99 0.19
CA GLY A 47 24.33 12.03 -0.85
C GLY A 47 22.89 12.39 -1.25
N SER A 48 21.89 11.66 -0.75
CA SER A 48 20.47 11.84 -1.09
C SER A 48 19.66 12.42 0.08
N ASN A 49 19.91 13.67 0.44
CA ASN A 49 19.13 14.40 1.45
C ASN A 49 17.94 15.12 0.79
N TYR A 50 17.12 14.39 0.02
CA TYR A 50 15.95 14.97 -0.64
C TYR A 50 14.72 14.86 0.27
N PHE A 51 13.89 15.90 0.23
CA PHE A 51 12.59 15.89 0.86
C PHE A 51 11.54 15.54 -0.20
N ASP A 52 11.07 14.29 -0.21
CA ASP A 52 10.10 13.84 -1.21
C ASP A 52 8.71 14.40 -0.93
N LEU A 53 7.99 14.78 -2.00
CA LEU A 53 6.55 14.96 -1.93
C LEU A 53 5.88 13.59 -1.88
N LEU A 54 5.34 13.26 -0.72
CA LEU A 54 4.69 11.98 -0.47
C LEU A 54 3.20 12.08 -0.77
N ASP A 55 2.47 12.91 -0.01
CA ASP A 55 1.03 13.07 -0.21
C ASP A 55 0.73 14.52 -0.59
N ALA A 56 -0.16 14.70 -1.57
CA ALA A 56 -0.71 15.97 -2.00
C ALA A 56 -2.09 15.70 -2.60
N TYR A 57 -3.13 15.71 -1.76
CA TYR A 57 -4.49 15.42 -2.18
C TYR A 57 -5.51 16.26 -1.42
N ALA A 58 -6.71 16.35 -2.00
CA ALA A 58 -7.86 16.94 -1.38
C ALA A 58 -9.04 15.95 -1.36
N GLU A 59 -9.91 16.08 -0.38
CA GLU A 59 -11.16 15.32 -0.25
C GLU A 59 -12.34 16.28 -0.04
N TYR A 60 -13.45 15.99 -0.70
CA TYR A 60 -14.75 16.60 -0.46
C TYR A 60 -15.74 15.55 0.06
N ALA A 61 -16.22 15.74 1.28
CA ALA A 61 -17.25 14.93 1.91
C ALA A 61 -18.64 15.51 1.60
N PHE A 62 -19.44 14.77 0.83
CA PHE A 62 -20.85 15.10 0.62
C PHE A 62 -21.67 14.84 1.88
N ASN A 63 -21.33 13.74 2.56
CA ASN A 63 -21.82 13.29 3.86
C ASN A 63 -20.91 12.15 4.36
N ASP A 64 -21.21 11.55 5.52
CA ASP A 64 -20.42 10.45 6.10
C ASP A 64 -20.39 9.17 5.25
N LYS A 65 -21.34 9.04 4.31
CA LYS A 65 -21.49 7.89 3.42
C LYS A 65 -20.73 8.06 2.12
N ILE A 66 -20.41 9.29 1.70
CA ILE A 66 -19.78 9.55 0.40
C ILE A 66 -18.77 10.69 0.52
N THR A 67 -17.51 10.35 0.32
CA THR A 67 -16.39 11.27 0.14
C THR A 67 -15.70 10.96 -1.18
N VAL A 68 -15.38 11.99 -1.94
CA VAL A 68 -14.56 11.90 -3.15
C VAL A 68 -13.26 12.63 -2.90
N GLY A 69 -12.15 12.08 -3.34
CA GLY A 69 -10.86 12.75 -3.27
C GLY A 69 -10.01 12.51 -4.50
N SER A 70 -9.01 13.37 -4.68
CA SER A 70 -8.05 13.24 -5.76
C SER A 70 -6.71 13.85 -5.41
N GLY A 71 -5.66 13.35 -6.05
CA GLY A 71 -4.28 13.82 -5.92
C GLY A 71 -3.33 12.66 -5.65
N ARG A 72 -2.11 12.99 -5.26
CA ARG A 72 -1.08 11.99 -4.93
C ARG A 72 -1.33 11.48 -3.51
N SER A 73 -1.62 10.20 -3.36
CA SER A 73 -1.95 9.63 -2.05
C SER A 73 -1.61 8.14 -1.97
N THR A 74 -1.70 7.58 -0.76
CA THR A 74 -1.64 6.14 -0.53
C THR A 74 -3.01 5.48 -0.49
N TRP A 75 -4.07 6.09 -1.04
CA TRP A 75 -5.36 5.40 -1.12
C TRP A 75 -5.23 4.23 -2.10
N ARG A 76 -5.26 3.01 -1.56
CA ARG A 76 -5.17 1.72 -2.26
C ARG A 76 -6.19 0.76 -1.65
N GLY A 77 -6.54 -0.28 -2.39
CA GLY A 77 -7.69 -1.12 -2.09
C GLY A 77 -7.42 -2.60 -1.79
N LEU A 78 -6.25 -3.16 -2.06
CA LEU A 78 -6.10 -4.61 -2.04
C LEU A 78 -6.42 -5.28 -0.69
N SER A 79 -5.96 -4.73 0.43
CA SER A 79 -6.28 -5.19 1.79
C SER A 79 -6.20 -4.05 2.81
N ARG A 80 -6.59 -4.33 4.06
CA ARG A 80 -6.44 -3.41 5.20
C ARG A 80 -5.05 -2.79 5.30
N PHE A 81 -4.00 -3.59 5.11
CA PHE A 81 -2.62 -3.16 5.32
C PHE A 81 -1.83 -2.91 4.04
N THR A 82 -2.45 -2.91 2.86
CA THR A 82 -1.77 -2.53 1.62
C THR A 82 -1.10 -1.15 1.70
N THR A 83 -1.69 -0.23 2.45
CA THR A 83 -1.14 1.12 2.67
C THR A 83 -0.15 1.20 3.85
N GLY A 84 0.11 0.08 4.52
CA GLY A 84 0.85 -0.01 5.78
C GLY A 84 -0.04 0.27 7.02
N PRO A 85 0.22 -0.41 8.15
CA PRO A 85 -0.50 -0.16 9.39
C PRO A 85 0.01 1.10 10.13
N LEU A 86 -0.89 1.80 10.83
CA LEU A 86 -0.54 2.68 11.95
C LEU A 86 -0.41 1.85 13.22
N ASN A 87 0.39 2.25 14.22
CA ASN A 87 0.40 1.65 15.56
C ASN A 87 0.39 0.11 15.52
N THR A 88 1.47 -0.50 15.03
CA THR A 88 1.59 -1.96 14.88
C THR A 88 2.56 -2.53 15.91
N LEU A 89 2.31 -3.77 16.34
CA LEU A 89 3.25 -4.56 17.14
C LEU A 89 4.28 -5.30 16.27
N LEU A 90 4.06 -5.33 14.95
CA LEU A 90 5.02 -5.84 13.97
C LEU A 90 6.09 -4.78 13.69
N TYR A 91 7.36 -5.20 13.62
CA TYR A 91 8.46 -4.31 13.24
C TYR A 91 8.30 -3.72 11.83
N ASP A 92 7.82 -4.53 10.87
CA ASP A 92 7.38 -4.07 9.55
C ASP A 92 6.26 -4.98 9.02
N LEU A 93 5.57 -4.51 7.99
CA LEU A 93 4.60 -5.30 7.26
C LEU A 93 5.33 -6.24 6.29
N PRO A 94 4.96 -7.53 6.21
CA PRO A 94 5.49 -8.42 5.19
C PRO A 94 5.28 -7.83 3.79
N ALA A 95 6.33 -7.80 2.97
CA ALA A 95 6.33 -7.07 1.70
C ALA A 95 5.32 -7.60 0.65
N TYR A 96 4.86 -8.84 0.80
CA TYR A 96 3.80 -9.38 -0.05
C TYR A 96 2.48 -8.64 0.17
N ALA A 97 2.20 -8.11 1.35
CA ALA A 97 0.96 -7.38 1.66
C ALA A 97 0.81 -6.04 0.89
N THR A 98 1.89 -5.55 0.29
CA THR A 98 1.88 -4.35 -0.57
C THR A 98 1.95 -4.68 -2.07
N SER A 99 1.65 -5.93 -2.47
CA SER A 99 1.43 -6.39 -3.85
C SER A 99 2.50 -6.01 -4.87
N ASN A 100 2.36 -4.88 -5.55
CA ASN A 100 3.19 -4.34 -6.62
C ASN A 100 4.00 -3.12 -6.18
N ALA A 101 4.09 -2.84 -4.88
CA ALA A 101 4.72 -1.63 -4.36
C ALA A 101 6.14 -1.42 -4.90
N GLY A 102 6.41 -0.21 -5.38
CA GLY A 102 7.66 0.18 -6.03
C GLY A 102 7.83 -0.27 -7.48
N ALA A 103 6.88 -1.04 -8.05
CA ALA A 103 6.90 -1.38 -9.47
C ALA A 103 6.00 -0.47 -10.32
N THR A 104 4.80 -0.17 -9.80
CA THR A 104 3.80 0.71 -10.43
C THR A 104 3.48 1.93 -9.58
N ASP A 105 4.19 2.12 -8.47
CA ASP A 105 3.98 3.25 -7.57
C ASP A 105 5.30 3.80 -7.05
N TYR A 106 5.22 4.94 -6.37
CA TYR A 106 6.33 5.48 -5.62
C TYR A 106 6.05 5.42 -4.13
N LYS A 107 6.54 4.38 -3.45
CA LYS A 107 6.35 4.17 -2.01
C LYS A 107 4.85 4.07 -1.65
N VAL A 108 4.12 3.24 -2.40
CA VAL A 108 2.67 3.00 -2.27
C VAL A 108 1.82 4.22 -2.63
N ARG A 109 2.32 5.07 -3.52
CA ARG A 109 1.63 6.31 -3.92
C ARG A 109 1.54 6.45 -5.42
N GLU A 110 0.37 6.90 -5.84
CA GLU A 110 0.01 7.19 -7.23
C GLU A 110 -0.81 8.47 -7.28
N LEU A 111 -0.86 9.11 -8.45
CA LEU A 111 -1.85 10.16 -8.72
C LEU A 111 -3.18 9.44 -8.96
N SER A 112 -4.18 9.74 -8.14
CA SER A 112 -5.43 9.00 -8.14
C SER A 112 -6.63 9.89 -7.94
N ALA A 113 -7.79 9.37 -8.33
CA ALA A 113 -9.09 9.78 -7.84
C ALA A 113 -9.73 8.60 -7.13
N TYR A 114 -10.50 8.85 -6.08
CA TYR A 114 -11.14 7.80 -5.30
C TYR A 114 -12.46 8.27 -4.71
N ILE A 115 -13.32 7.29 -4.44
CA ILE A 115 -14.56 7.45 -3.67
C ILE A 115 -14.51 6.51 -2.47
N LYS A 116 -14.97 6.97 -1.32
CA LYS A 116 -15.04 6.18 -0.09
C LYS A 116 -16.24 6.54 0.76
N GLY A 117 -16.61 5.65 1.66
CA GLY A 117 -17.75 5.86 2.54
C GLY A 117 -17.87 4.82 3.65
N GLN A 118 -18.63 5.19 4.70
CA GLN A 118 -19.02 4.30 5.78
C GLN A 118 -20.55 4.26 5.86
N LEU A 119 -21.12 3.09 5.58
CA LEU A 119 -22.54 2.76 5.64
C LEU A 119 -22.80 1.92 6.90
N GLY A 120 -22.86 2.58 8.05
CA GLY A 120 -22.97 1.90 9.34
C GLY A 120 -21.74 1.05 9.63
N LYS A 121 -21.88 -0.28 9.56
CA LYS A 121 -20.79 -1.25 9.77
C LYS A 121 -20.02 -1.62 8.50
N PHE A 122 -20.47 -1.14 7.34
CA PHE A 122 -19.85 -1.43 6.05
C PHE A 122 -19.06 -0.23 5.53
N ASP A 123 -17.77 -0.43 5.25
CA ASP A 123 -16.90 0.58 4.67
C ASP A 123 -16.48 0.17 3.27
N TYR A 124 -16.31 1.17 2.40
CA TYR A 124 -15.80 0.95 1.05
C TYR A 124 -14.85 2.06 0.63
N ARG A 125 -13.92 1.70 -0.26
CA ARG A 125 -13.13 2.62 -1.08
C ARG A 125 -12.91 2.02 -2.45
N LEU A 126 -13.00 2.86 -3.48
CA LEU A 126 -12.72 2.54 -4.87
C LEU A 126 -11.79 3.63 -5.40
N ILE A 127 -10.76 3.21 -6.12
CA ILE A 127 -9.65 4.05 -6.56
C ILE A 127 -9.43 3.80 -8.05
N VAL A 128 -9.20 4.88 -8.78
CA VAL A 128 -8.60 4.87 -10.12
C VAL A 128 -7.31 5.69 -10.07
N ALA A 129 -6.20 5.11 -10.49
CA ALA A 129 -4.89 5.72 -10.39
C ALA A 129 -4.10 5.65 -11.70
N ASP A 130 -3.17 6.57 -11.84
CA ASP A 130 -2.12 6.54 -12.86
C ASP A 130 -0.88 5.87 -12.27
N PRO A 131 -0.49 4.67 -12.75
CA PRO A 131 0.67 3.98 -12.23
C PRO A 131 1.96 4.69 -12.64
N TYR A 132 2.86 4.81 -11.67
CA TYR A 132 4.23 5.25 -11.89
C TYR A 132 5.10 4.05 -12.23
N THR A 133 5.41 3.88 -13.51
CA THR A 133 6.32 2.83 -13.97
C THR A 133 7.68 3.41 -14.33
N MET A 134 8.74 2.73 -13.86
CA MET A 134 10.11 2.89 -14.37
C MET A 134 10.57 1.60 -15.05
N ALA A 135 9.62 0.77 -15.53
CA ALA A 135 9.95 -0.48 -16.18
C ALA A 135 10.82 -0.25 -17.42
N THR A 136 11.89 -1.01 -17.54
CA THR A 136 12.84 -0.94 -18.68
C THR A 136 13.07 -2.29 -19.34
N ALA A 137 12.64 -3.38 -18.70
CA ALA A 137 12.95 -4.74 -19.11
C ALA A 137 12.17 -5.13 -20.37
N ASP A 138 12.87 -5.67 -21.37
CA ASP A 138 12.24 -6.26 -22.55
C ASP A 138 11.51 -7.57 -22.22
N PRO A 139 10.46 -7.94 -22.97
CA PRO A 139 9.71 -9.17 -22.73
C PRO A 139 10.62 -10.39 -22.94
N LYS A 140 10.45 -11.42 -22.10
CA LYS A 140 11.26 -12.64 -22.10
C LYS A 140 10.40 -13.88 -22.38
N PRO A 141 10.96 -14.94 -22.98
CA PRO A 141 10.23 -16.19 -23.21
C PRO A 141 9.68 -16.77 -21.91
N ASN A 142 8.35 -16.94 -21.83
CA ASN A 142 7.63 -17.56 -20.72
C ASN A 142 7.95 -16.97 -19.33
N VAL A 143 8.45 -15.74 -19.25
CA VAL A 143 8.74 -15.06 -17.98
C VAL A 143 8.20 -13.65 -18.07
N SER A 144 7.18 -13.39 -17.24
CA SER A 144 6.50 -12.11 -17.17
C SER A 144 7.34 -11.06 -16.45
N THR A 145 7.24 -9.82 -16.92
CA THR A 145 7.81 -8.63 -16.29
C THR A 145 6.91 -7.42 -16.56
N PHE A 146 7.11 -6.31 -15.84
CA PHE A 146 6.30 -5.11 -16.06
C PHE A 146 6.57 -4.52 -17.44
N SER A 147 5.50 -4.18 -18.16
CA SER A 147 5.57 -3.57 -19.48
C SER A 147 6.08 -2.14 -19.40
N LYS A 148 7.08 -1.80 -20.24
CA LYS A 148 7.56 -0.41 -20.37
C LYS A 148 6.67 0.44 -21.31
N ASN A 149 5.76 -0.19 -22.05
CA ASN A 149 4.99 0.45 -23.10
C ASN A 149 3.52 0.75 -22.73
N SER A 150 3.03 0.31 -21.56
CA SER A 150 1.58 0.27 -21.31
C SER A 150 1.15 0.52 -19.85
N PRO A 151 1.38 1.71 -19.26
CA PRO A 151 0.70 2.08 -18.03
C PRO A 151 -0.77 2.40 -18.34
N HIS A 152 -1.64 1.38 -18.30
CA HIS A 152 -3.09 1.61 -18.20
C HIS A 152 -3.45 2.02 -16.78
N LYS A 153 -4.70 2.47 -16.58
CA LYS A 153 -5.17 2.86 -15.26
C LYS A 153 -5.11 1.68 -14.29
N ASP A 154 -4.69 1.96 -13.07
CA ASP A 154 -4.83 1.07 -11.91
C ASP A 154 -6.21 1.26 -11.31
N PHE A 155 -6.96 0.16 -11.22
CA PHE A 155 -8.23 0.08 -10.52
C PHE A 155 -8.05 -0.76 -9.26
N SER A 156 -8.31 -0.14 -8.12
CA SER A 156 -8.20 -0.82 -6.83
C SER A 156 -9.39 -0.53 -5.94
N GLY A 157 -9.77 -1.46 -5.08
CA GLY A 157 -10.90 -1.28 -4.19
C GLY A 157 -10.84 -2.17 -2.96
N TYR A 158 -11.33 -1.65 -1.83
CA TYR A 158 -11.42 -2.36 -0.56
C TYR A 158 -12.81 -2.21 0.03
N PHE A 159 -13.33 -3.30 0.56
CA PHE A 159 -14.60 -3.38 1.26
C PHE A 159 -14.37 -4.04 2.61
N ARG A 160 -14.99 -3.50 3.66
CA ARG A 160 -14.85 -4.03 5.02
C ARG A 160 -16.19 -4.07 5.72
N TYR A 161 -16.47 -5.16 6.40
CA TYR A 161 -17.57 -5.26 7.35
C TYR A 161 -17.03 -5.36 8.77
N ALA A 162 -17.42 -4.41 9.64
CA ALA A 162 -17.08 -4.39 11.06
C ALA A 162 -18.17 -5.11 11.87
N PHE A 163 -17.85 -6.28 12.43
CA PHE A 163 -18.77 -7.03 13.29
C PHE A 163 -18.97 -6.36 14.66
N LEU A 164 -17.92 -5.72 15.17
CA LEU A 164 -17.91 -5.02 16.46
C LEU A 164 -17.83 -3.50 16.26
N ASP A 165 -16.85 -2.82 16.84
CA ASP A 165 -16.66 -1.38 16.69
C ASP A 165 -16.27 -1.01 15.25
N THR A 166 -16.80 0.11 14.76
CA THR A 166 -16.37 0.68 13.49
C THR A 166 -15.03 1.38 13.62
N GLU A 167 -14.36 1.51 12.48
CA GLU A 167 -13.06 2.12 12.38
C GLU A 167 -13.11 3.40 11.55
N ASN A 168 -12.21 4.32 11.85
CA ASN A 168 -12.14 5.60 11.17
C ASN A 168 -11.60 5.40 9.73
N ILE A 169 -12.28 6.01 8.75
CA ILE A 169 -11.92 5.99 7.32
C ILE A 169 -11.48 7.37 6.78
N SER A 170 -11.10 8.29 7.65
CA SER A 170 -10.60 9.63 7.28
C SER A 170 -9.17 9.60 6.72
N THR A 171 -8.45 8.49 6.89
CA THR A 171 -7.11 8.31 6.33
C THR A 171 -7.04 6.97 5.59
N PRO A 172 -6.13 6.83 4.61
CA PRO A 172 -5.93 5.56 3.92
C PRO A 172 -5.40 4.44 4.83
N PHE A 173 -4.81 4.79 5.96
CA PHE A 173 -4.17 3.84 6.87
C PHE A 173 -5.14 3.30 7.92
N ASN A 174 -4.93 2.05 8.32
CA ASN A 174 -5.65 1.41 9.40
C ASN A 174 -4.69 1.05 10.55
N SER A 175 -5.18 1.02 11.79
CA SER A 175 -4.35 0.66 12.95
C SER A 175 -4.04 -0.84 12.99
N GLY A 176 -2.84 -1.21 13.42
CA GLY A 176 -2.44 -2.57 13.74
C GLY A 176 -2.91 -3.01 15.12
N THR A 177 -3.03 -2.07 16.06
CA THR A 177 -3.68 -2.25 17.36
C THR A 177 -4.27 -0.94 17.85
N TYR A 178 -5.32 -1.01 18.67
CA TYR A 178 -5.87 0.15 19.40
C TYR A 178 -5.41 0.20 20.86
N GLY A 179 -4.52 -0.70 21.31
CA GLY A 179 -3.98 -0.70 22.67
C GLY A 179 -5.07 -0.79 23.74
N GLY A 180 -6.11 -1.58 23.49
CA GLY A 180 -7.22 -1.80 24.41
C GLY A 180 -8.29 -0.70 24.43
N LYS A 181 -8.20 0.29 23.54
CA LYS A 181 -9.19 1.39 23.46
C LYS A 181 -10.44 1.03 22.65
N LYS A 182 -10.36 0.00 21.80
CA LYS A 182 -11.45 -0.45 20.94
C LYS A 182 -11.60 -1.96 20.98
N ASN A 183 -12.78 -2.43 20.62
CA ASN A 183 -13.09 -3.83 20.38
C ASN A 183 -13.51 -4.01 18.92
N VAL A 184 -12.57 -4.40 18.07
CA VAL A 184 -12.72 -4.49 16.62
C VAL A 184 -12.65 -5.94 16.20
N LEU A 185 -13.63 -6.36 15.40
CA LEU A 185 -13.57 -7.57 14.59
C LEU A 185 -14.07 -7.18 13.21
N SER A 186 -13.25 -7.34 12.17
CA SER A 186 -13.64 -6.96 10.82
C SER A 186 -13.15 -7.94 9.77
N LEU A 187 -14.00 -8.22 8.79
CA LEU A 187 -13.66 -8.95 7.57
C LEU A 187 -13.55 -7.97 6.40
N GLY A 188 -12.44 -8.04 5.70
CA GLY A 188 -12.11 -7.23 4.53
C GLY A 188 -11.97 -8.08 3.28
N ALA A 189 -12.26 -7.48 2.13
CA ALA A 189 -11.91 -8.02 0.83
C ALA A 189 -11.54 -6.87 -0.12
N GLY A 190 -10.56 -7.09 -0.98
CA GLY A 190 -10.10 -6.07 -1.90
C GLY A 190 -9.44 -6.62 -3.15
N PHE A 191 -9.18 -5.71 -4.09
CA PHE A 191 -8.60 -6.03 -5.38
C PHE A 191 -7.65 -4.94 -5.87
N ASP A 192 -6.81 -5.33 -6.83
CA ASP A 192 -5.92 -4.49 -7.59
C ASP A 192 -5.88 -4.98 -9.04
N TYR A 193 -6.03 -4.07 -10.00
CA TYR A 193 -6.15 -4.44 -11.41
C TYR A 193 -5.52 -3.39 -12.32
N ILE A 194 -4.60 -3.84 -13.18
CA ILE A 194 -4.06 -3.01 -14.26
C ILE A 194 -4.10 -3.84 -15.55
N HIS A 195 -4.82 -3.34 -16.56
CA HIS A 195 -4.87 -3.97 -17.89
C HIS A 195 -3.49 -3.89 -18.56
N ASN A 196 -3.04 -4.96 -19.22
CA ASN A 196 -1.75 -5.00 -19.96
C ASN A 196 -0.53 -4.48 -19.17
N ALA A 197 -0.53 -4.64 -17.85
CA ALA A 197 0.55 -4.17 -16.98
C ALA A 197 1.83 -4.99 -17.16
N MET A 198 1.65 -6.25 -17.53
CA MET A 198 2.69 -7.25 -17.64
C MET A 198 2.88 -7.64 -19.11
N TRP A 199 4.05 -8.17 -19.42
CA TRP A 199 4.31 -8.76 -20.74
C TRP A 199 5.34 -9.89 -20.68
N HIS A 200 5.23 -10.81 -21.64
CA HIS A 200 6.17 -11.91 -21.87
C HIS A 200 6.26 -12.23 -23.36
N GLN A 201 7.14 -13.17 -23.73
CA GLN A 201 7.15 -13.77 -25.07
C GLN A 201 6.55 -15.17 -25.05
N ASP A 202 5.65 -15.44 -26.00
CA ASP A 202 5.12 -16.80 -26.23
C ASP A 202 6.18 -17.71 -26.89
N ALA A 203 5.79 -18.96 -27.17
CA ALA A 203 6.66 -19.94 -27.85
C ALA A 203 7.11 -19.50 -29.26
N ALA A 204 6.36 -18.63 -29.93
CA ALA A 204 6.67 -18.07 -31.24
C ALA A 204 7.45 -16.74 -31.16
N LYS A 205 7.86 -16.31 -29.95
CA LYS A 205 8.55 -15.05 -29.66
C LYS A 205 7.70 -13.80 -29.91
N ASN A 206 6.38 -13.93 -30.00
CA ASN A 206 5.50 -12.76 -30.03
C ASN A 206 5.41 -12.17 -28.64
N THR A 207 5.40 -10.84 -28.54
CA THR A 207 5.09 -10.16 -27.28
C THR A 207 3.61 -10.33 -26.97
N VAL A 208 3.34 -10.89 -25.80
CA VAL A 208 1.99 -11.03 -25.23
C VAL A 208 1.93 -10.13 -24.01
N ASN A 209 0.85 -9.35 -23.91
CA ASN A 209 0.57 -8.53 -22.73
C ASN A 209 -0.40 -9.31 -21.83
N ASP A 210 -0.12 -9.29 -20.52
CA ASP A 210 -1.00 -9.84 -19.51
C ASP A 210 -1.50 -8.73 -18.58
N ASP A 211 -2.70 -8.93 -18.08
CA ASP A 211 -3.25 -8.13 -17.00
C ASP A 211 -2.56 -8.47 -15.67
N MET A 212 -2.37 -7.46 -14.83
CA MET A 212 -2.06 -7.68 -13.41
C MET A 212 -3.38 -7.75 -12.64
N LYS A 213 -3.58 -8.83 -11.89
CA LYS A 213 -4.78 -9.05 -11.07
C LYS A 213 -4.37 -9.51 -9.68
N SER A 214 -4.77 -8.77 -8.65
CA SER A 214 -4.60 -9.21 -7.27
C SER A 214 -5.93 -9.16 -6.54
N PHE A 215 -6.17 -10.16 -5.71
CA PHE A 215 -7.33 -10.24 -4.83
C PHE A 215 -6.87 -10.64 -3.44
N ALA A 216 -7.45 -10.03 -2.41
CA ALA A 216 -7.20 -10.43 -1.05
C ALA A 216 -8.47 -10.44 -0.20
N ALA A 217 -8.46 -11.29 0.81
CA ALA A 217 -9.40 -11.27 1.92
C ALA A 217 -8.61 -11.20 3.21
N ASP A 218 -9.05 -10.38 4.16
CA ASP A 218 -8.37 -10.21 5.44
C ASP A 218 -9.33 -10.20 6.63
N LEU A 219 -8.84 -10.68 7.77
CA LEU A 219 -9.55 -10.70 9.04
C LEU A 219 -8.68 -9.99 10.07
N PHE A 220 -9.26 -9.00 10.72
CA PHE A 220 -8.61 -8.23 11.78
C PHE A 220 -9.40 -8.32 13.07
N TYR A 221 -8.69 -8.58 14.17
CA TYR A 221 -9.24 -8.60 15.52
C TYR A 221 -8.33 -7.82 16.46
N ASP A 222 -8.91 -6.89 17.22
CA ASP A 222 -8.21 -6.16 18.29
C ASP A 222 -9.19 -5.95 19.44
N ALA A 223 -8.83 -6.40 20.64
CA ALA A 223 -9.71 -6.30 21.81
C ALA A 223 -8.93 -6.03 23.10
N PRO A 224 -9.52 -5.29 24.06
CA PRO A 224 -8.93 -5.11 25.37
C PRO A 224 -8.94 -6.43 26.15
N LEU A 225 -7.80 -6.77 26.75
CA LEU A 225 -7.72 -7.78 27.79
C LEU A 225 -7.98 -7.16 29.16
N ASN A 226 -7.44 -5.95 29.39
CA ASN A 226 -7.72 -5.15 30.57
C ASN A 226 -7.64 -3.66 30.21
N LYS A 227 -8.78 -2.95 30.32
CA LYS A 227 -8.87 -1.53 29.96
C LYS A 227 -8.10 -0.62 30.91
N GLU A 228 -8.05 -0.94 32.21
CA GLU A 228 -7.36 -0.16 33.23
C GLU A 228 -5.84 -0.24 33.08
N LYS A 229 -5.33 -1.43 32.71
CA LYS A 229 -3.91 -1.68 32.47
C LYS A 229 -3.48 -1.37 31.03
N GLY A 230 -4.41 -1.04 30.13
CA GLY A 230 -4.14 -0.77 28.73
C GLY A 230 -3.60 -1.97 27.94
N THR A 231 -3.93 -3.20 28.34
CA THR A 231 -3.49 -4.42 27.65
C THR A 231 -4.51 -4.87 26.61
N SER A 232 -4.03 -5.39 25.48
CA SER A 232 -4.87 -5.87 24.38
C SER A 232 -4.29 -7.11 23.72
N VAL A 233 -5.16 -7.81 23.00
CA VAL A 233 -4.79 -8.84 22.02
C VAL A 233 -5.10 -8.30 20.63
N SER A 234 -4.19 -8.52 19.70
CA SER A 234 -4.33 -8.11 18.29
C SER A 234 -3.93 -9.26 17.39
N ALA A 235 -4.75 -9.55 16.39
CA ALA A 235 -4.49 -10.58 15.40
C ALA A 235 -4.91 -10.09 14.01
N TYR A 236 -4.11 -10.44 13.02
CA TYR A 236 -4.38 -10.15 11.61
C TYR A 236 -4.05 -11.37 10.77
N ALA A 237 -4.97 -11.76 9.90
CA ALA A 237 -4.78 -12.80 8.91
C ALA A 237 -5.19 -12.25 7.53
N MET A 238 -4.45 -12.64 6.50
CA MET A 238 -4.74 -12.24 5.12
C MET A 238 -4.43 -13.40 4.19
N ALA A 239 -5.38 -13.69 3.30
CA ALA A 239 -5.18 -14.57 2.17
C ALA A 239 -5.17 -13.70 0.91
N MET A 240 -4.21 -13.94 0.02
CA MET A 240 -4.05 -13.14 -1.19
C MET A 240 -3.69 -14.05 -2.37
N HIS A 241 -4.34 -13.79 -3.49
CA HIS A 241 -4.01 -14.36 -4.78
C HIS A 241 -3.50 -13.24 -5.68
N ASN A 242 -2.36 -13.47 -6.35
CA ASN A 242 -1.84 -12.55 -7.33
C ASN A 242 -1.56 -13.29 -8.64
N ASP A 243 -2.00 -12.69 -9.72
CA ASP A 243 -1.74 -13.09 -11.09
C ASP A 243 -0.99 -11.95 -11.79
N TYR A 244 0.27 -12.23 -12.10
CA TYR A 244 1.20 -11.33 -12.78
C TYR A 244 1.62 -11.91 -14.13
N GLY A 245 0.91 -12.93 -14.65
CA GLY A 245 1.36 -13.71 -15.79
C GLY A 245 2.42 -14.78 -15.42
N PRO A 246 2.96 -15.49 -16.43
CA PRO A 246 3.77 -16.69 -16.21
C PRO A 246 5.11 -16.39 -15.55
N ASN A 247 5.48 -17.19 -14.55
CA ASN A 247 6.81 -17.22 -13.91
C ASN A 247 7.35 -15.86 -13.41
N TYR A 248 6.45 -14.92 -13.05
CA TYR A 248 6.85 -13.67 -12.42
C TYR A 248 7.39 -13.93 -11.01
N VAL A 249 8.59 -13.42 -10.72
CA VAL A 249 9.19 -13.48 -9.38
C VAL A 249 9.52 -12.07 -8.92
N ARG A 250 8.97 -11.69 -7.76
CA ARG A 250 9.24 -10.40 -7.12
C ARG A 250 10.30 -10.54 -6.05
N TYR A 251 11.38 -9.78 -6.18
CA TYR A 251 12.40 -9.60 -5.15
C TYR A 251 12.24 -8.21 -4.55
N VAL A 252 12.04 -8.14 -3.23
CA VAL A 252 11.87 -6.87 -2.52
C VAL A 252 12.56 -6.96 -1.16
N GLY A 253 13.37 -5.94 -0.85
CA GLY A 253 14.07 -5.82 0.42
C GLY A 253 13.99 -4.39 0.91
N THR A 254 13.17 -4.14 1.93
CA THR A 254 13.11 -2.81 2.54
C THR A 254 14.30 -2.63 3.47
N ASN A 255 15.01 -1.50 3.35
CA ASN A 255 16.14 -1.18 4.21
C ASN A 255 17.26 -2.24 4.16
N ASN A 256 17.60 -2.69 2.95
CA ASN A 256 18.65 -3.68 2.73
C ASN A 256 20.02 -2.98 2.61
N PRO A 257 21.00 -3.27 3.48
CA PRO A 257 22.33 -2.66 3.42
C PRO A 257 23.24 -3.26 2.33
N ALA A 258 22.81 -4.33 1.65
CA ALA A 258 23.60 -5.06 0.65
C ALA A 258 23.27 -4.72 -0.82
N THR A 259 22.64 -3.56 -1.06
CA THR A 259 22.33 -3.03 -2.41
C THR A 259 23.27 -1.91 -2.80
#